data_AF-A0A2S7JK85-F1
#
_entry.id   AF-A0A2S7JK85-F1
#
_cell.length_a   1.000
_cell.length_b   1.000
_cell.length_c   1.000
_cell.angle_alpha   90.00
_cell.angle_beta   90.00
_cell.angle_gamma   90.00
#
_symmetry.space_group_name_H-M   'P 1'
#
loop_
_entity.id
_entity.type
_entity.pdbx_description
1 polymer ?
#
loop_
_entity_poly.entity_id
_entity_poly.type
_entity_poly.pdbx_seq_one_letter_code
_entity_poly.pdbx_strand_id
1 'polypeptide(L)'
;MRPDICGAIVMFDHLTWLGDGVIVAVATGSGMPQATFEWLKGLAALSQKNLLTLEFEQENDAYNGDYQLHMVGPEAFKRDMVQHFKTIDTKRLLRRRKEMVTLAFDHMWLTPMAASAS
;
A
#
# COMPACT_ATOMS: atom_id res chain seq x y z
N MET A 1 15.36 -18.08 -6.64
CA MET A 1 15.53 -16.67 -6.24
C MET A 1 16.59 -16.60 -5.15
N ARG A 2 17.49 -15.61 -5.20
CA ARG A 2 18.41 -15.28 -4.09
C ARG A 2 17.77 -14.20 -3.22
N PRO A 3 17.54 -14.43 -1.91
CA PRO A 3 16.83 -13.48 -1.04
C PRO A 3 17.52 -12.11 -0.93
N ASP A 4 18.85 -12.08 -1.03
CA ASP A 4 19.67 -10.87 -0.89
C ASP A 4 19.55 -9.89 -2.06
N ILE A 5 18.96 -10.31 -3.18
CA ILE A 5 18.78 -9.49 -4.39
C ILE A 5 17.33 -9.45 -4.88
N CYS A 6 16.37 -9.95 -4.09
CA CYS A 6 14.98 -10.04 -4.55
C CYS A 6 14.34 -8.65 -4.71
N GLY A 7 14.76 -7.65 -3.93
CA GLY A 7 14.19 -6.30 -3.98
C GLY A 7 12.69 -6.25 -3.67
N ALA A 8 12.15 -7.27 -2.99
CA ALA A 8 10.73 -7.39 -2.70
C ALA A 8 10.47 -8.11 -1.38
N ILE A 9 9.53 -7.59 -0.59
CA ILE A 9 8.94 -8.32 0.53
C ILE A 9 7.76 -9.10 -0.02
N VAL A 10 7.79 -10.44 0.13
CA VAL A 10 6.75 -11.34 -0.37
C VAL A 10 5.94 -11.86 0.81
N MET A 11 4.62 -11.73 0.72
CA MET A 11 3.65 -12.17 1.72
C MET A 11 2.68 -13.16 1.08
N PHE A 12 2.41 -14.24 1.81
CA PHE A 12 1.44 -15.26 1.43
C PHE A 12 0.24 -15.16 2.36
N ASP A 13 -0.96 -15.33 1.81
CA ASP A 13 -2.23 -15.46 2.55
C ASP A 13 -2.58 -14.24 3.44
N HIS A 14 -1.87 -13.12 3.27
CA HIS A 14 -2.19 -11.82 3.89
C HIS A 14 -3.39 -11.15 3.22
N LEU A 15 -3.71 -11.56 1.99
CA LEU A 15 -4.86 -11.11 1.22
C LEU A 15 -5.51 -12.33 0.59
N THR A 16 -6.84 -12.39 0.64
CA THR A 16 -7.63 -13.43 0.01
C THR A 16 -8.60 -12.83 -0.99
N TRP A 17 -8.82 -13.51 -2.12
CA TRP A 17 -9.84 -13.16 -3.10
C TRP A 17 -10.71 -14.38 -3.38
N LEU A 18 -12.02 -14.25 -3.18
CA LEU A 18 -12.99 -15.36 -3.28
C LEU A 18 -12.66 -16.60 -2.42
N GLY A 19 -11.94 -16.40 -1.31
CA GLY A 19 -11.50 -17.48 -0.42
C GLY A 19 -10.10 -18.03 -0.73
N ASP A 20 -9.53 -17.69 -1.89
CA ASP A 20 -8.19 -18.12 -2.28
C ASP A 20 -7.12 -17.11 -1.86
N GLY A 21 -5.97 -17.62 -1.41
CA GLY A 21 -4.82 -16.80 -1.05
C GLY A 21 -4.19 -16.09 -2.26
N VAL A 22 -3.86 -14.82 -2.10
CA VAL A 22 -3.15 -14.00 -3.09
C VAL A 22 -1.69 -13.89 -2.66
N ILE A 23 -0.77 -14.08 -3.61
CA ILE A 23 0.63 -13.75 -3.40
C ILE A 23 0.76 -12.24 -3.50
N VAL A 24 1.20 -11.59 -2.43
CA VAL A 24 1.42 -10.13 -2.41
C VAL A 24 2.91 -9.87 -2.36
N ALA A 25 3.44 -9.05 -3.27
CA ALA A 25 4.83 -8.62 -3.24
C ALA A 25 4.95 -7.10 -3.27
N VAL A 26 5.74 -6.55 -2.36
CA VAL A 26 5.95 -5.11 -2.22
C VAL A 26 7.41 -4.83 -2.55
N ALA A 27 7.68 -3.96 -3.53
CA ALA A 27 9.03 -3.54 -3.84
C ALA A 27 9.67 -2.82 -2.64
N THR A 28 10.93 -3.13 -2.34
CA THR A 28 11.67 -2.50 -1.23
C THR A 28 12.44 -1.24 -1.66
N GLY A 29 12.49 -0.95 -2.95
CA GLY A 29 13.13 0.24 -3.52
C GLY A 29 12.20 0.97 -4.48
N SER A 30 12.77 1.73 -5.42
CA SER A 30 12.04 2.50 -6.43
C SER A 30 11.22 1.65 -7.42
N GLY A 31 11.51 0.35 -7.51
CA GLY A 31 10.77 -0.60 -8.34
C GLY A 31 11.23 -2.03 -8.10
N MET A 32 10.43 -3.00 -8.53
CA MET A 32 10.77 -4.40 -8.39
C MET A 32 11.74 -4.82 -9.50
N PRO A 33 12.81 -5.57 -9.19
CA PRO A 33 13.68 -6.12 -10.23
C PRO A 33 12.89 -7.02 -11.19
N GLN A 34 13.10 -6.86 -12.50
CA GLN A 34 12.37 -7.64 -13.52
C GLN A 34 12.49 -9.17 -13.32
N ALA A 35 13.68 -9.64 -12.94
CA ALA A 35 13.92 -11.05 -12.64
C ALA A 35 13.08 -11.55 -11.46
N THR A 36 12.87 -10.72 -10.44
CA THR A 36 11.98 -11.01 -9.30
C THR A 36 10.54 -11.10 -9.78
N PHE A 37 10.09 -10.14 -10.60
CA PHE A 37 8.73 -10.13 -11.12
C PHE A 37 8.42 -11.36 -11.97
N GLU A 38 9.30 -11.74 -12.90
CA GLU A 38 9.11 -12.95 -13.71
C GLU A 38 9.15 -14.23 -12.87
N TRP A 39 10.00 -14.30 -11.85
CA TRP A 39 9.99 -15.42 -10.92
C TRP A 39 8.67 -15.51 -10.15
N LEU A 40 8.14 -14.39 -9.67
CA LEU A 40 6.85 -14.34 -8.96
C LEU A 40 5.69 -14.77 -9.85
N LYS A 41 5.71 -14.38 -11.13
CA LYS A 41 4.75 -14.89 -12.13
C LYS A 41 4.83 -16.40 -12.27
N GLY A 42 6.04 -16.96 -12.36
CA GLY A 42 6.25 -18.40 -12.39
C GLY A 42 5.71 -19.10 -11.13
N LEU A 43 5.99 -18.53 -9.94
CA LEU A 43 5.50 -19.06 -8.67
C LEU A 43 3.97 -19.03 -8.61
N ALA A 44 3.35 -17.93 -9.02
CA ALA A 44 1.90 -17.77 -9.06
C ALA A 44 1.25 -18.81 -9.98
N ALA A 45 1.82 -19.02 -11.16
CA ALA A 45 1.35 -20.04 -12.10
C ALA A 45 1.48 -21.47 -11.53
N LEU A 46 2.64 -21.81 -10.95
CA LEU A 46 2.87 -23.14 -10.34
C LEU A 46 1.95 -23.41 -9.15
N SER A 47 1.67 -22.39 -8.36
CA SER A 47 0.85 -22.48 -7.16
C SER A 47 -0.64 -22.27 -7.44
N GLN A 48 -1.01 -21.97 -8.70
CA GLN A 48 -2.36 -21.60 -9.11
C GLN A 48 -2.95 -20.45 -8.25
N LYS A 49 -2.12 -19.51 -7.84
CA LYS A 49 -2.52 -18.33 -7.04
C LYS A 49 -2.49 -17.07 -7.90
N ASN A 50 -3.34 -16.11 -7.55
CA ASN A 50 -3.24 -14.76 -8.08
C ASN A 50 -2.02 -14.04 -7.49
N LEU A 51 -1.46 -13.10 -8.25
CA LEU A 51 -0.33 -12.27 -7.83
C LEU A 51 -0.75 -10.80 -7.86
N LEU A 52 -0.45 -10.09 -6.77
CA LEU A 52 -0.53 -8.65 -6.65
C LEU A 52 0.86 -8.12 -6.29
N THR A 53 1.32 -7.12 -7.03
CA THR A 53 2.58 -6.43 -6.77
C THR A 53 2.32 -4.95 -6.54
N LEU A 54 3.09 -4.35 -5.62
CA LEU A 54 3.00 -2.95 -5.25
C LEU A 54 4.38 -2.31 -5.36
N GLU A 55 4.45 -1.20 -6.10
CA GLU A 55 5.65 -0.37 -6.20
C GLU A 55 5.30 1.03 -5.72
N PHE A 56 5.98 1.51 -4.68
CA PHE A 56 5.75 2.85 -4.17
C PHE A 56 6.54 3.87 -4.97
N GLU A 57 5.90 4.97 -5.31
CA GLU A 57 6.59 6.08 -5.96
C GLU A 57 7.48 6.82 -4.96
N GLN A 58 8.66 7.20 -5.43
CA GLN A 58 9.63 7.97 -4.68
C GLN A 58 9.87 9.30 -5.39
N GLU A 59 9.82 10.38 -4.62
CA GLU A 59 10.17 11.72 -5.07
C GLU A 59 11.21 12.29 -4.10
N ASN A 60 12.38 12.71 -4.62
CA ASN A 60 13.49 13.24 -3.81
C ASN A 60 13.90 12.32 -2.64
N ASP A 61 14.06 11.01 -2.91
CA ASP A 61 14.38 9.97 -1.92
C ASP A 61 13.35 9.79 -0.78
N ALA A 62 12.16 10.39 -0.91
CA ALA A 62 11.05 10.23 0.01
C ALA A 62 9.86 9.54 -0.65
N TYR A 63 9.19 8.67 0.10
CA TYR A 63 7.92 8.07 -0.34
C TYR A 63 6.80 9.12 -0.27
N ASN A 64 6.21 9.43 -1.42
CA ASN A 64 5.07 10.37 -1.49
C ASN A 64 3.73 9.72 -1.09
N GLY A 65 3.70 8.38 -1.02
CA GLY A 65 2.54 7.58 -0.64
C GLY A 65 1.70 7.10 -1.84
N ASP A 66 2.06 7.52 -3.05
CA ASP A 66 1.52 6.97 -4.29
C ASP A 66 2.18 5.62 -4.60
N TYR A 67 1.46 4.79 -5.34
CA TYR A 67 1.89 3.45 -5.67
C TYR A 67 1.28 2.95 -6.97
N GLN A 68 1.98 2.02 -7.61
CA GLN A 68 1.53 1.31 -8.79
C GLN A 68 1.21 -0.13 -8.45
N LEU A 69 0.13 -0.65 -9.04
CA LEU A 69 -0.30 -2.03 -8.89
C LEU A 69 -0.04 -2.80 -10.19
N HIS A 70 0.70 -3.90 -10.12
CA HIS A 70 0.70 -4.90 -11.19
C HIS A 70 0.08 -6.19 -10.70
N MET A 71 -0.80 -6.77 -11.53
CA MET A 71 -1.63 -7.90 -11.15
C MET A 71 -1.57 -8.98 -12.21
N VAL A 72 -1.43 -10.23 -11.77
CA VAL A 72 -1.48 -11.41 -12.62
C VAL A 72 -2.57 -12.34 -12.09
N GLY A 73 -3.55 -12.60 -12.95
CA GLY A 73 -4.77 -13.31 -12.62
C GLY A 73 -5.92 -12.93 -13.57
N PRO A 74 -7.13 -13.46 -13.34
CA PRO A 74 -8.31 -13.14 -14.14
C PRO A 74 -8.68 -11.65 -14.10
N GLU A 75 -9.37 -11.16 -15.13
CA GLU A 75 -9.80 -9.75 -15.19
C GLU A 75 -10.74 -9.36 -14.04
N ALA A 76 -11.54 -10.29 -13.52
CA ALA A 76 -12.35 -10.05 -12.33
C ALA A 76 -11.50 -9.70 -11.10
N PHE A 77 -10.45 -10.50 -10.86
CA PHE A 77 -9.49 -10.25 -9.78
C PHE A 77 -8.85 -8.85 -9.91
N LYS A 78 -8.39 -8.49 -11.12
CA LYS A 78 -7.76 -7.18 -11.35
C LYS A 78 -8.70 -6.02 -11.02
N ARG A 79 -9.96 -6.09 -11.47
CA ARG A 79 -10.95 -5.05 -11.19
C ARG A 79 -11.24 -4.94 -9.69
N ASP A 80 -11.41 -6.06 -9.01
CA ASP A 80 -11.73 -6.08 -7.58
C ASP A 80 -10.58 -5.53 -6.74
N MET A 81 -9.33 -5.85 -7.09
CA MET A 81 -8.15 -5.30 -6.42
C MET A 81 -8.02 -3.79 -6.60
N VAL A 82 -8.26 -3.27 -7.82
CA VAL A 82 -8.28 -1.81 -8.03
C VAL A 82 -9.33 -1.14 -7.15
N GLN A 83 -10.52 -1.71 -7.01
CA GLN A 83 -11.57 -1.15 -6.16
C GLN A 83 -11.26 -1.26 -4.66
N HIS A 84 -10.67 -2.39 -4.26
CA HIS A 84 -10.23 -2.63 -2.88
C HIS A 84 -9.23 -1.55 -2.43
N PHE A 85 -8.22 -1.29 -3.26
CA PHE A 85 -7.17 -0.33 -2.96
C PHE A 85 -7.63 1.13 -3.01
N LYS A 86 -8.52 1.49 -3.96
CA LYS A 86 -9.21 2.80 -3.93
C LYS A 86 -9.99 3.04 -2.64
N THR A 87 -10.63 2.01 -2.11
CA THR A 87 -11.37 2.10 -0.85
C THR A 87 -10.42 2.29 0.34
N ILE A 88 -9.27 1.63 0.34
CA ILE A 88 -8.23 1.81 1.35
C ILE A 88 -7.72 3.25 1.35
N ASP A 89 -7.41 3.81 0.19
CA ASP A 89 -6.92 5.18 0.07
C ASP A 89 -7.95 6.21 0.53
N THR A 90 -9.21 6.02 0.15
CA THR A 90 -10.31 6.86 0.62
C THR A 90 -10.41 6.85 2.15
N LYS A 91 -10.32 5.66 2.78
CA LYS A 91 -10.33 5.53 4.24
C LYS A 91 -9.12 6.21 4.89
N ARG A 92 -7.92 6.07 4.32
CA ARG A 92 -6.71 6.74 4.80
C ARG A 92 -6.85 8.26 4.75
N LEU A 93 -7.38 8.81 3.66
CA LEU A 93 -7.63 10.24 3.50
C LEU A 93 -8.64 10.77 4.53
N LEU A 94 -9.75 10.05 4.73
CA LEU A 94 -10.75 10.42 5.74
C LEU A 94 -10.17 10.41 7.16
N ARG A 95 -9.34 9.41 7.48
CA ARG A 95 -8.65 9.33 8.78
C ARG A 95 -7.72 10.53 9.00
N ARG A 96 -6.86 10.85 8.03
CA ARG A 96 -5.96 12.02 8.11
C ARG A 96 -6.73 13.33 8.29
N ARG A 97 -7.86 13.50 7.59
CA ARG A 97 -8.73 14.67 7.77
C ARG A 97 -9.31 14.75 9.18
N LYS A 98 -9.79 13.64 9.73
CA LYS A 98 -10.29 13.59 11.11
C LYS A 98 -9.20 13.96 12.12
N GLU A 99 -8.00 13.41 11.96
CA GLU A 99 -6.84 13.70 12.81
C GLU A 99 -6.43 15.19 12.73
N MET A 100 -6.39 15.79 11.53
CA MET A 100 -6.13 17.23 11.36
C MET A 100 -7.20 18.10 12.02
N VAL A 101 -8.48 17.73 11.89
CA VAL A 101 -9.58 18.46 12.54
C VAL A 101 -9.46 18.34 14.06
N THR A 102 -9.20 17.14 14.60
CA THR A 102 -9.01 16.93 16.03
C THR A 102 -7.82 17.75 16.57
N LEU A 103 -6.67 17.73 15.89
CA LEU A 103 -5.51 18.54 16.26
C LEU A 103 -5.82 20.04 16.20
N ALA A 104 -6.54 20.51 15.17
CA ALA A 104 -6.94 21.91 15.05
C ALA A 104 -7.90 22.33 16.19
N PHE A 105 -8.84 21.47 16.58
CA PHE A 105 -9.70 21.71 17.72
C PHE A 105 -8.92 21.72 19.05
N ASP A 106 -7.99 20.78 19.27
CA ASP A 106 -7.17 20.74 20.50
C ASP A 106 -6.28 22.00 20.63
N HIS A 107 -5.70 22.47 19.52
CA HIS A 107 -4.92 23.71 19.51
C HIS A 107 -5.78 24.98 19.67
N MET A 108 -7.07 24.93 19.34
CA MET A 108 -8.00 26.06 19.49
C MET A 108 -8.49 26.25 20.93
N TRP A 109 -8.42 25.22 21.78
CA TRP A 109 -8.80 25.30 23.21
C TRP A 109 -7.61 25.58 24.15
N LEU A 110 -6.37 25.62 23.64
CA LEU A 110 -5.13 25.81 24.42
C LEU A 110 -4.59 27.25 24.47
N THR A 111 -5.35 28.26 24.02
CA THR A 111 -5.07 29.66 24.38
C THR A 111 -5.73 29.98 25.73
N PRO A 112 -4.99 30.03 26.86
CA PRO A 112 -5.50 30.72 28.02
C PRO A 112 -5.66 32.19 27.64
N MET A 113 -6.88 32.72 27.80
CA MET A 113 -7.09 34.16 27.84
C MET A 113 -6.14 34.70 28.92
N ALA A 114 -5.10 35.40 28.50
CA ALA A 114 -4.31 36.24 29.39
C ALA A 114 -5.25 37.36 29.88
N ALA A 115 -5.96 37.06 30.96
CA ALA A 115 -6.78 38.00 31.69
C ALA A 115 -5.85 39.01 32.37
N SER A 116 -5.94 40.25 31.88
CA SER A 116 -5.89 41.51 32.65
C SER A 116 -4.97 41.57 33.88
N ALA A 117 -3.85 42.27 33.76
CA ALA A 117 -3.28 43.03 34.85
C ALA A 117 -2.53 44.25 34.30
N SER A 118 -3.18 45.42 34.35
CA SER A 118 -2.62 46.76 34.61
C SER A 118 -3.75 47.77 34.63
#